data_AF-A0A530BWL4-F1
#
_entry.id   AF-A0A530BWL4-F1
#
_cell.length_a   1.000
_cell.length_b   1.000
_cell.length_c   1.000
_cell.angle_alpha   90.00
_cell.angle_beta   90.00
_cell.angle_gamma   90.00
#
_symmetry.space_group_name_H-M   'P 1'
#
loop_
_entity.id
_entity.type
_entity.pdbx_description
1 polymer ?
#
loop_
_entity_poly.entity_id
_entity_poly.type
_entity_poly.pdbx_seq_one_letter_code
_entity_poly.pdbx_strand_id
1 'polypeptide(L)' 'MIEPKRRGARRDLYNHLDPDSRLQKIGYDYLADESGAVLEAIPAGRDYFPAHTDDGGLWMADVSAGRRG' A
#
# COMPACT_ATOMS: atom_id res chain seq x y z
N MET A 1 0.01 1.30 -5.46
CA MET A 1 1.40 1.18 -4.96
C MET A 1 1.90 -0.18 -5.36
N ILE A 2 3.05 -0.25 -6.03
CA ILE A 2 3.57 -1.47 -6.65
C ILE A 2 3.94 -2.51 -5.57
N GLU A 3 4.68 -2.09 -4.54
CA GLU A 3 5.16 -2.98 -3.49
C GLU A 3 4.12 -3.26 -2.38
N PRO A 4 3.96 -4.53 -1.94
CA PRO A 4 3.06 -4.91 -0.84
C PRO A 4 3.33 -4.15 0.47
N LYS A 5 4.62 -3.98 0.84
CA LYS A 5 5.02 -3.23 2.05
C LYS A 5 4.49 -1.79 2.05
N ARG A 6 4.45 -1.15 0.88
CA ARG A 6 3.97 0.24 0.73
C ARG A 6 2.45 0.31 0.88
N ARG A 7 1.73 -0.69 0.34
CA ARG A 7 0.27 -0.82 0.54
C ARG A 7 -0.08 -0.98 2.03
N GLY A 8 0.63 -1.86 2.73
CA GLY A 8 0.47 -2.04 4.19
C GLY A 8 0.74 -0.74 4.96
N ALA A 9 1.88 -0.10 4.73
CA ALA A 9 2.21 1.18 5.36
C ALA A 9 1.17 2.27 5.08
N ARG A 10 0.54 2.25 3.89
CA ARG A 10 -0.53 3.20 3.55
C ARG A 10 -1.83 2.95 4.26
N ARG A 11 -2.27 1.69 4.35
CA ARG A 11 -3.40 1.33 5.20
C ARG A 11 -3.15 1.83 6.63
N ASP A 12 -1.98 1.54 7.19
CA ASP A 12 -1.66 1.86 8.58
C ASP A 12 -1.61 3.37 8.83
N LEU A 13 -1.00 4.15 7.91
CA LEU A 13 -1.00 5.61 7.98
C LEU A 13 -2.42 6.19 7.93
N TYR A 14 -3.28 5.68 7.06
CA TYR A 14 -4.64 6.21 6.94
C TYR A 14 -5.52 5.84 8.14
N ASN A 15 -5.40 4.61 8.64
CA ASN A 15 -6.05 4.22 9.90
C ASN A 15 -5.54 5.06 11.09
N HIS A 16 -4.29 5.52 11.08
CA HIS A 16 -3.77 6.44 12.09
C HIS A 16 -4.35 7.86 11.96
N LEU A 17 -4.51 8.37 10.74
CA LEU A 17 -4.99 9.73 10.48
C LEU A 17 -6.52 9.88 10.57
N ASP A 18 -7.28 8.83 10.29
CA ASP A 18 -8.75 8.81 10.35
C ASP A 18 -9.25 7.58 11.15
N PRO A 19 -9.00 7.53 12.47
CA PRO A 19 -9.30 6.36 13.30
C PRO A 19 -10.81 6.05 13.37
N ASP A 20 -11.65 7.07 13.17
CA ASP A 20 -13.10 6.96 13.23
C ASP A 20 -13.74 6.75 11.84
N SER A 21 -12.94 6.57 10.78
CA SER A 21 -13.43 6.37 9.41
C SER A 21 -14.39 7.47 8.93
N ARG A 22 -14.15 8.72 9.36
CA ARG A 22 -15.01 9.87 9.05
C ARG A 22 -14.84 10.32 7.61
N LEU A 23 -13.64 10.17 7.05
CA LEU A 23 -13.30 10.54 5.69
C LEU A 23 -13.55 9.36 4.72
N GLN A 24 -13.28 8.14 5.16
CA GLN A 24 -13.55 6.92 4.40
C GLN A 24 -14.35 5.91 5.22
N LYS A 25 -15.67 5.91 5.05
CA LYS A 25 -16.60 5.14 5.90
C LYS A 25 -16.42 3.62 5.88
N ILE A 26 -15.85 3.08 4.81
CA ILE A 26 -15.56 1.64 4.70
C ILE A 26 -14.22 1.26 5.35
N GLY A 27 -13.50 2.22 5.93
CA GLY A 27 -12.14 2.05 6.42
C GLY A 27 -11.10 1.94 5.30
N TYR A 28 -9.89 1.50 5.64
CA TYR A 28 -8.76 1.48 4.73
C TYR A 28 -8.17 0.09 4.50
N ASP A 29 -8.73 -0.95 5.10
CA ASP A 29 -8.17 -2.31 5.05
C ASP A 29 -8.07 -2.86 3.62
N TYR A 30 -9.00 -2.45 2.75
CA TYR A 30 -9.03 -2.77 1.32
C TYR A 30 -7.75 -2.36 0.57
N LEU A 31 -6.94 -1.44 1.12
CA LEU A 31 -5.69 -1.01 0.50
C LEU A 31 -4.61 -2.09 0.51
N ALA A 32 -4.66 -3.00 1.49
CA ALA A 32 -3.70 -4.08 1.67
C ALA A 32 -4.35 -5.46 1.56
N ASP A 33 -5.67 -5.53 1.36
CA ASP A 33 -6.39 -6.77 1.15
C ASP A 33 -6.09 -7.33 -0.26
N GLU A 34 -5.64 -8.59 -0.29
CA GLU A 34 -5.38 -9.36 -1.51
C GLU A 34 -6.34 -10.55 -1.64
N SER A 35 -7.33 -10.65 -0.75
CA SER A 35 -8.27 -11.76 -0.72
C SER A 35 -9.05 -11.85 -2.04
N GLY A 36 -8.94 -13.01 -2.69
CA GLY A 36 -9.60 -13.25 -3.99
C GLY A 36 -8.91 -12.62 -5.19
N ALA A 37 -7.73 -12.00 -5.02
CA ALA A 37 -6.96 -11.50 -6.15
C ALA A 37 -6.45 -12.67 -7.02
N VAL A 38 -6.68 -12.56 -8.33
CA VAL A 38 -6.10 -13.45 -9.34
C VAL A 38 -5.06 -12.63 -10.10
N LEU A 39 -3.79 -13.05 -10.01
CA LEU A 39 -2.67 -12.33 -10.62
C LEU A 39 -2.26 -13.01 -11.93
N GLU A 40 -1.93 -12.20 -12.92
CA GLU A 40 -1.33 -12.64 -14.18
C GLU A 40 0.02 -11.98 -14.41
N ALA A 41 0.91 -12.68 -15.11
CA ALA A 41 2.16 -12.09 -15.56
C ALA A 41 1.88 -11.11 -16.71
N ILE A 42 2.45 -9.91 -16.62
CA ILE A 42 2.33 -8.91 -17.68
C ILE A 42 3.12 -9.42 -18.92
N PRO A 43 2.50 -9.50 -20.12
CA PRO A 43 3.20 -9.89 -21.33
C PRO A 43 4.32 -8.91 -21.70
N ALA A 44 5.38 -9.43 -22.33
CA ALA A 44 6.48 -8.62 -22.83
C ALA A 44 5.97 -7.50 -23.77
N GLY A 45 6.59 -6.31 -23.69
CA GLY A 45 6.21 -5.16 -24.51
C GLY A 45 5.06 -4.32 -23.93
N ARG A 46 4.58 -4.67 -22.73
CA ARG A 46 3.65 -3.84 -21.92
C ARG A 46 4.32 -3.23 -20.69
N ASP A 47 5.64 -3.14 -20.73
CA ASP A 47 6.46 -2.55 -19.67
C ASP A 47 6.25 -1.03 -19.58
N TYR A 48 6.52 -0.46 -18.41
CA TYR A 48 6.51 0.99 -18.23
C TYR A 48 7.69 1.65 -18.97
N PHE A 49 7.46 2.83 -19.55
CA PHE A 49 8.50 3.71 -20.06
C PHE A 49 8.40 5.11 -19.43
N PRO A 50 9.44 5.59 -18.71
CA PRO A 50 10.69 4.89 -18.41
C PRO A 50 10.47 3.68 -17.48
N ALA A 51 11.44 2.76 -17.48
CA ALA A 51 11.40 1.61 -16.59
C ALA A 51 11.33 2.08 -15.13
N HIS A 52 10.40 1.50 -14.38
CA HIS A 52 10.32 1.76 -12.95
C HIS A 52 11.57 1.21 -12.26
N THR A 53 12.23 2.05 -11.45
CA THR A 53 13.31 1.61 -10.55
C THR A 53 12.79 1.70 -9.12
N ASP A 54 12.87 0.58 -8.40
CA ASP A 54 12.50 0.56 -6.99
C ASP A 54 13.65 1.15 -6.14
N ASP A 55 13.35 2.16 -5.32
CA ASP A 55 14.31 2.75 -4.39
C ASP A 55 14.35 2.05 -3.01
N GLY A 56 13.49 1.03 -2.82
CA GLY A 56 13.37 0.27 -1.60
C GLY A 56 12.68 0.98 -0.43
N GLY A 57 12.37 2.27 -0.54
CA GLY A 57 11.76 3.07 0.53
C GLY A 57 10.25 2.88 0.69
N LEU A 58 9.68 3.37 1.79
CA LEU A 58 8.22 3.30 2.04
C LEU A 58 7.44 4.47 1.43
N TRP A 59 8.12 5.56 1.07
CA TRP A 59 7.56 6.81 0.52
C TRP A 59 6.58 7.55 1.45
N MET A 60 6.45 7.10 2.69
CA MET A 60 5.57 7.64 3.72
C MET A 60 6.15 7.38 5.12
N ALA A 61 5.60 8.03 6.14
CA ALA A 61 5.96 7.77 7.53
C ALA A 61 5.57 6.34 7.94
N ASP A 62 6.50 5.63 8.58
CA ASP A 62 6.21 4.35 9.20
C ASP A 62 5.61 4.58 10.60
N VAL A 63 4.29 4.60 10.66
CA VAL A 63 3.54 4.72 11.93
C VAL A 63 3.43 3.38 12.67
N SER A 64 3.84 2.27 12.07
CA SER A 64 3.81 0.94 12.70
C SER A 64 5.01 0.72 13.64
N ALA A 65 6.13 1.39 13.39
CA ALA A 65 7.33 1.33 14.23
C ALA A 65 7.11 1.85 15.67
N GLY A 66 6.19 2.79 15.87
CA GLY A 66 5.91 3.40 17.19
C GLY A 66 5.02 2.56 18.12
N ARG A 67 4.45 1.44 17.65
CA ARG A 67 3.59 0.54 18.44
C ARG A 67 4.36 -0.58 19.17
N ARG A 68 5.69 -0.64 19.04
CA ARG A 68 6.55 -1.53 19.85
C ARG A 68 6.96 -0.78 21.12
N GLY A 69 6.06 -0.67 22.08
CA GLY A 69 6.28 -0.08 23.40
C GLY A 69 5.39 -0.76 24.43
#